data_AF-A0A429DK68-F1
#
_entry.id   AF-A0A429DK68-F1
#
_cell.length_a   1.000
_cell.length_b   1.000
_cell.length_c   1.000
_cell.angle_alpha   90.00
_cell.angle_beta   90.00
_cell.angle_gamma   90.00
#
_symmetry.space_group_name_H-M   'P 1'
#
loop_
_entity.id
_entity.type
_entity.pdbx_description
1 polymer ?
#
loop_
_entity_poly.entity_id
_entity_poly.type
_entity_poly.pdbx_seq_one_letter_code
_entity_poly.pdbx_strand_id
1 'polypeptide(L)'
;MSQQAERFRDPRNALSTLRTRLVMAGVFVGAIIALSLSVAFSWNVGPEGGAGGGAPKLSPAAAEAFQSPPGTCLTWNNPDATDARRVPCAESHLFEVTSIVDIGAQYPPGVPSPNLEQWQEISRSQCTVDVKPYLGRNLDPYGKLSMNLLRPTPAQWADGDRQLRCGLQWAGQGGKLQPTKGPAKEQDQSAVWEPGTCLALLNNSFGDPIDCAQAHSYEIFATLDLKTKFKDGYPSQEQQNTWLDTECSTAAQEYSGNADLAAKKLIISWDVREQESWDAGSTLVNCKVAAVLPDNKGLAPVTGSVKVGTGESPPPSSSSPPKTGG
;
A
#
# COMPACT_ATOMS: atom_id res chain seq x y z
N MET A 1 47.10 -39.49 -42.36
CA MET A 1 46.35 -40.16 -41.27
C MET A 1 45.99 -39.11 -40.23
N SER A 2 44.69 -39.00 -39.90
CA SER A 2 44.07 -38.41 -38.68
C SER A 2 44.17 -36.88 -38.45
N GLN A 3 43.07 -36.10 -38.59
CA GLN A 3 41.92 -35.81 -37.69
C GLN A 3 42.25 -34.72 -36.62
N GLN A 4 41.77 -33.48 -36.78
CA GLN A 4 40.49 -32.88 -36.29
C GLN A 4 40.39 -32.66 -34.77
N ALA A 5 40.24 -31.40 -34.34
CA ALA A 5 39.17 -30.94 -33.43
C ALA A 5 39.30 -29.43 -33.10
N GLU A 6 39.02 -28.54 -34.06
CA GLU A 6 38.65 -27.16 -33.71
C GLU A 6 37.14 -27.10 -33.48
N ARG A 7 36.75 -26.84 -32.23
CA ARG A 7 35.35 -26.66 -31.82
C ARG A 7 34.81 -25.38 -32.45
N PHE A 8 33.85 -25.54 -33.36
CA PHE A 8 33.00 -24.46 -33.85
C PHE A 8 32.29 -23.77 -32.66
N ARG A 9 32.57 -22.48 -32.47
CA ARG A 9 31.81 -21.61 -31.57
C ARG A 9 30.60 -21.11 -32.38
N ASP A 10 29.41 -21.62 -32.08
CA ASP A 10 28.17 -21.25 -32.80
C ASP A 10 27.85 -19.75 -32.55
N PRO A 11 27.83 -18.90 -33.60
CA PRO A 11 27.55 -17.46 -33.47
C PRO A 11 26.12 -17.15 -32.97
N ARG A 12 25.21 -18.13 -32.94
CA ARG A 12 23.85 -17.98 -32.40
C ARG A 12 23.82 -17.80 -30.87
N ASN A 13 24.81 -18.34 -30.15
CA ASN A 13 24.87 -18.21 -28.68
C ASN A 13 25.38 -16.84 -28.21
N ALA A 14 26.21 -16.16 -29.01
CA ALA A 14 26.74 -14.83 -28.68
C ALA A 14 25.66 -13.73 -28.82
N LEU A 15 24.76 -13.85 -29.80
CA LEU A 15 23.66 -12.92 -30.02
C LEU A 15 22.54 -13.07 -28.97
N SER A 16 22.30 -14.29 -28.49
CA SER A 16 21.38 -14.57 -27.37
C SER A 16 21.86 -13.92 -26.07
N THR A 17 23.14 -14.10 -25.71
CA THR A 17 23.71 -13.52 -24.49
C THR A 17 23.80 -11.99 -24.52
N LEU A 18 24.00 -11.37 -25.68
CA LEU A 18 23.97 -9.91 -25.84
C LEU A 18 22.55 -9.33 -25.73
N ARG A 19 21.54 -10.01 -26.30
CA ARG A 19 20.13 -9.62 -26.16
C ARG A 19 19.64 -9.76 -24.72
N THR A 20 19.97 -10.84 -24.03
CA THR A 20 19.61 -11.02 -22.61
C THR A 20 20.30 -9.97 -21.72
N ARG A 21 21.56 -9.63 -21.97
CA ARG A 21 22.27 -8.58 -21.20
C ARG A 21 21.72 -7.17 -21.44
N LEU A 22 21.29 -6.85 -22.68
CA LEU A 22 20.67 -5.56 -22.99
C LEU A 22 19.25 -5.45 -22.41
N VAL A 23 18.49 -6.55 -22.39
CA VAL A 23 17.18 -6.61 -21.72
C VAL A 23 17.34 -6.47 -20.19
N MET A 24 18.30 -7.16 -19.59
CA MET A 24 18.58 -7.05 -18.14
C MET A 24 19.09 -5.65 -17.73
N ALA A 25 19.93 -5.02 -18.55
CA ALA A 25 20.36 -3.63 -18.30
C ALA A 25 19.23 -2.61 -18.49
N GLY A 26 18.32 -2.83 -19.45
CA GLY A 26 17.13 -2.00 -19.65
C GLY A 26 16.11 -2.11 -18.51
N VAL A 27 15.92 -3.32 -17.95
CA VAL A 27 15.06 -3.56 -16.79
C VAL A 27 15.67 -2.92 -15.52
N PHE A 28 16.98 -3.01 -15.31
CA PHE A 28 17.63 -2.39 -14.14
C PHE A 28 17.57 -0.85 -14.18
N VAL A 29 17.84 -0.23 -15.33
CA VAL A 29 17.79 1.24 -15.44
C VAL A 29 16.34 1.75 -15.42
N GLY A 30 15.39 1.01 -16.01
CA GLY A 30 13.96 1.31 -15.90
C GLY A 30 13.45 1.19 -14.47
N ALA A 31 13.88 0.17 -13.72
CA ALA A 31 13.54 -0.01 -12.32
C ALA A 31 14.14 1.08 -11.43
N ILE A 32 15.38 1.53 -11.67
CA ILE A 32 16.02 2.60 -10.89
C ILE A 32 15.38 3.98 -11.17
N ILE A 33 14.99 4.26 -12.41
CA ILE A 33 14.30 5.51 -12.77
C ILE A 33 12.85 5.50 -12.26
N ALA A 34 12.15 4.36 -12.33
CA ALA A 34 10.84 4.19 -11.71
C ALA A 34 10.93 4.32 -10.18
N LEU A 35 11.93 3.68 -9.53
CA LEU A 35 12.15 3.83 -8.08
C LEU A 35 12.42 5.29 -7.70
N SER A 36 13.31 5.99 -8.41
CA SER A 36 13.65 7.37 -8.06
C SER A 36 12.51 8.37 -8.27
N LEU A 37 11.58 8.11 -9.21
CA LEU A 37 10.33 8.86 -9.31
C LEU A 37 9.30 8.43 -8.25
N SER A 38 9.31 7.17 -7.80
CA SER A 38 8.49 6.71 -6.67
C SER A 38 8.97 7.29 -5.34
N VAL A 39 10.26 7.36 -5.03
CA VAL A 39 10.71 7.94 -3.75
C VAL A 39 10.40 9.44 -3.66
N ALA A 40 10.39 10.17 -4.78
CA ALA A 40 10.08 11.60 -4.79
C ALA A 40 8.57 11.93 -4.74
N PHE A 41 7.68 11.03 -5.15
CA PHE A 41 6.23 11.28 -5.25
C PHE A 41 5.32 10.33 -4.44
N SER A 42 5.84 9.21 -3.93
CA SER A 42 5.05 8.19 -3.21
C SER A 42 4.90 8.45 -1.71
N TRP A 43 5.37 9.58 -1.19
CA TRP A 43 5.33 9.89 0.25
C TRP A 43 4.20 10.82 0.69
N ASN A 44 3.28 11.26 -0.19
CA ASN A 44 2.33 12.33 0.15
C ASN A 44 0.87 12.10 -0.28
N VAL A 45 0.33 10.88 -0.24
CA VAL A 45 -1.10 10.61 -0.55
C VAL A 45 -1.81 9.82 0.55
N GLY A 46 -1.62 10.22 1.80
CA GLY A 46 -2.56 9.95 2.88
C GLY A 46 -3.38 11.21 3.21
N PRO A 47 -4.44 11.12 4.04
CA PRO A 47 -5.08 12.29 4.62
C PRO A 47 -4.11 12.82 5.71
N GLU A 48 -3.08 13.54 5.27
CA GLU A 48 -1.96 13.92 6.13
C GLU A 48 -2.33 14.90 7.26
N GLY A 49 -3.55 15.44 7.27
CA GLY A 49 -3.99 16.45 8.25
C GLY A 49 -4.68 15.92 9.51
N GLY A 50 -4.62 14.61 9.74
CA GLY A 50 -5.30 13.95 10.84
C GLY A 50 -6.80 13.75 10.64
N ALA A 51 -7.35 12.78 11.37
CA ALA A 51 -8.80 12.58 11.47
C ALA A 51 -9.38 13.50 12.55
N GLY A 52 -10.70 13.75 12.51
CA GLY A 52 -11.36 14.66 13.45
C GLY A 52 -11.47 16.10 12.94
N GLY A 53 -12.05 16.96 13.78
CA GLY A 53 -12.14 18.40 13.48
C GLY A 53 -13.30 18.84 12.58
N GLY A 54 -14.15 17.92 12.11
CA GLY A 54 -15.21 18.24 11.13
C GLY A 54 -16.53 18.76 11.69
N ALA A 55 -17.01 18.23 12.83
CA ALA A 55 -18.32 18.63 13.38
C ALA A 55 -18.22 19.73 14.44
N PRO A 56 -19.21 20.64 14.52
CA PRO A 56 -19.34 21.61 15.60
C PRO A 56 -19.61 20.97 16.97
N LYS A 57 -20.22 19.78 17.03
CA LYS A 57 -20.51 19.08 18.28
C LYS A 57 -20.44 17.57 18.07
N LEU A 58 -19.77 16.89 19.00
CA LEU A 58 -19.62 15.44 18.99
C LEU A 58 -20.78 14.75 19.71
N SER A 59 -21.06 13.51 19.31
CA SER A 59 -21.84 12.58 20.14
C SER A 59 -21.05 12.25 21.43
N PRO A 60 -21.70 11.79 22.51
CA PRO A 60 -21.00 11.36 23.72
C PRO A 60 -19.94 10.28 23.45
N ALA A 61 -20.24 9.31 22.58
CA ALA A 61 -19.31 8.25 22.19
C ALA A 61 -18.10 8.80 21.44
N ALA A 62 -18.30 9.78 20.56
CA ALA A 62 -17.19 10.43 19.89
C ALA A 62 -16.36 11.25 20.86
N ALA A 63 -16.96 12.06 21.73
CA ALA A 63 -16.22 12.79 22.77
C ALA A 63 -15.35 11.86 23.65
N GLU A 64 -15.88 10.69 24.02
CA GLU A 64 -15.14 9.65 24.73
C GLU A 64 -14.00 9.07 23.87
N ALA A 65 -14.25 8.78 22.59
CA ALA A 65 -13.23 8.30 21.65
C ALA A 65 -12.07 9.30 21.51
N PHE A 66 -12.35 10.61 21.45
CA PHE A 66 -11.30 11.62 21.42
C PHE A 66 -10.47 11.63 22.71
N GLN A 67 -11.03 11.27 23.87
CA GLN A 67 -10.30 11.18 25.14
C GLN A 67 -9.60 9.84 25.38
N SER A 68 -9.39 9.04 24.35
CA SER A 68 -8.87 7.68 24.51
C SER A 68 -7.39 7.64 24.90
N PRO A 69 -7.00 6.80 25.89
CA PRO A 69 -5.60 6.60 26.25
C PRO A 69 -4.86 5.73 25.21
N PRO A 70 -3.51 5.70 25.24
CA PRO A 70 -2.72 4.76 24.46
C PRO A 70 -3.17 3.30 24.66
N GLY A 71 -3.16 2.50 23.59
CA GLY A 71 -3.70 1.14 23.59
C GLY A 71 -5.17 1.05 23.17
N THR A 72 -5.83 2.17 22.90
CA THR A 72 -7.24 2.18 22.50
C THR A 72 -7.40 2.17 21.00
N CYS A 73 -8.22 1.26 20.49
CA CYS A 73 -8.57 1.17 19.08
C CYS A 73 -9.88 1.90 18.78
N LEU A 74 -9.86 2.68 17.71
CA LEU A 74 -10.94 3.56 17.29
C LEU A 74 -11.39 3.24 15.87
N THR A 75 -12.69 3.38 15.65
CA THR A 75 -13.30 3.22 14.32
C THR A 75 -14.37 4.29 14.12
N TRP A 76 -14.67 4.59 12.87
CA TRP A 76 -15.65 5.59 12.44
C TRP A 76 -16.09 5.29 11.01
N ASN A 77 -17.20 5.89 10.58
CA ASN A 77 -17.66 5.80 9.20
C ASN A 77 -17.51 7.14 8.48
N ASN A 78 -17.67 8.26 9.19
CA ASN A 78 -17.56 9.57 8.59
C ASN A 78 -16.08 9.92 8.38
N PRO A 79 -15.68 10.44 7.19
CA PRO A 79 -14.29 10.78 6.91
C PRO A 79 -13.64 11.73 7.92
N ASP A 80 -14.45 12.54 8.60
CA ASP A 80 -14.02 13.50 9.61
C ASP A 80 -14.03 12.95 11.06
N ALA A 81 -14.23 11.65 11.23
CA ALA A 81 -14.26 10.92 12.50
C ALA A 81 -15.27 11.46 13.54
N THR A 82 -16.33 12.11 13.09
CA THR A 82 -17.35 12.69 13.98
C THR A 82 -18.24 11.66 14.67
N ASP A 83 -18.28 10.44 14.13
CA ASP A 83 -18.91 9.25 14.71
C ASP A 83 -17.88 8.27 15.30
N ALA A 84 -16.68 8.75 15.62
CA ALA A 84 -15.65 7.94 16.26
C ALA A 84 -16.17 7.23 17.51
N ARG A 85 -15.75 5.98 17.68
CA ARG A 85 -16.06 5.17 18.85
C ARG A 85 -14.92 4.23 19.16
N ARG A 86 -14.79 3.88 20.44
CA ARG A 86 -13.88 2.83 20.90
C ARG A 86 -14.41 1.46 20.47
N VAL A 87 -13.50 0.59 20.08
CA VAL A 87 -13.77 -0.83 19.81
C VAL A 87 -12.65 -1.69 20.38
N PRO A 88 -12.91 -2.97 20.73
CA PRO A 88 -11.84 -3.90 21.03
C PRO A 88 -10.86 -3.99 19.86
N CYS A 89 -9.55 -3.97 20.12
CA CYS A 89 -8.55 -4.03 19.05
C CYS A 89 -8.60 -5.33 18.23
N ALA A 90 -9.17 -6.41 18.78
CA ALA A 90 -9.43 -7.64 18.04
C ALA A 90 -10.49 -7.46 16.93
N GLU A 91 -11.31 -6.42 17.03
CA GLU A 91 -12.29 -6.04 16.01
C GLU A 91 -11.68 -5.10 14.96
N SER A 92 -12.41 -4.92 13.86
CA SER A 92 -12.03 -4.02 12.78
C SER A 92 -11.99 -2.57 13.25
N HIS A 93 -10.85 -1.91 13.12
CA HIS A 93 -10.66 -0.52 13.52
C HIS A 93 -9.80 0.24 12.50
N LEU A 94 -9.79 1.57 12.57
CA LEU A 94 -9.06 2.43 11.63
C LEU A 94 -7.83 3.08 12.27
N PHE A 95 -7.79 3.17 13.59
CA PHE A 95 -6.77 3.91 14.32
C PHE A 95 -6.49 3.29 15.68
N GLU A 96 -5.24 3.23 16.07
CA GLU A 96 -4.81 2.81 17.41
C GLU A 96 -4.02 3.94 18.07
N VAL A 97 -4.52 4.44 19.20
CA VAL A 97 -3.87 5.53 19.93
C VAL A 97 -2.56 5.00 20.53
N THR A 98 -1.45 5.69 20.29
CA THR A 98 -0.11 5.32 20.79
C THR A 98 0.44 6.34 21.78
N SER A 99 0.06 7.61 21.67
CA SER A 99 0.47 8.66 22.59
C SER A 99 -0.51 9.84 22.63
N ILE A 100 -0.37 10.68 23.66
CA ILE A 100 -1.11 11.94 23.80
C ILE A 100 -0.09 13.07 23.82
N VAL A 101 -0.32 14.09 23.01
CA VAL A 101 0.51 15.31 22.94
C VAL A 101 -0.33 16.51 23.31
N ASP A 102 0.23 17.43 24.10
CA ASP A 102 -0.37 18.72 24.41
C ASP A 102 0.35 19.83 23.62
N ILE A 103 -0.39 20.58 22.81
CA ILE A 103 0.15 21.70 22.02
C ILE A 103 -0.26 23.07 22.59
N GLY A 104 -0.81 23.14 23.80
CA GLY A 104 -1.39 24.34 24.38
C GLY A 104 -0.39 25.48 24.59
N ALA A 105 0.89 25.18 24.82
CA ALA A 105 1.93 26.19 24.91
C ALA A 105 2.13 26.97 23.60
N GLN A 106 1.92 26.32 22.45
CA GLN A 106 2.03 26.94 21.11
C GLN A 106 0.70 27.59 20.67
N TYR A 107 -0.42 27.13 21.23
CA TYR A 107 -1.77 27.55 20.87
C TYR A 107 -2.58 27.99 22.10
N PRO A 108 -2.30 29.18 22.68
CA PRO A 108 -3.02 29.67 23.85
C PRO A 108 -4.54 29.90 23.59
N PRO A 109 -5.35 30.10 24.65
CA PRO A 109 -6.77 30.41 24.51
C PRO A 109 -7.04 31.59 23.57
N GLY A 110 -8.06 31.46 22.74
CA GLY A 110 -8.45 32.48 21.75
C GLY A 110 -7.74 32.40 20.40
N VAL A 111 -6.68 31.60 20.26
CA VAL A 111 -6.05 31.33 18.96
C VAL A 111 -6.99 30.45 18.11
N PRO A 112 -7.22 30.78 16.82
CA PRO A 112 -8.01 29.94 15.91
C PRO A 112 -7.42 28.53 15.78
N SER A 113 -8.29 27.55 15.49
CA SER A 113 -7.83 26.19 15.19
C SER A 113 -6.95 26.19 13.93
N PRO A 114 -5.85 25.42 13.91
CA PRO A 114 -5.00 25.29 12.74
C PRO A 114 -5.80 24.88 11.49
N ASN A 115 -5.35 25.36 10.34
CA ASN A 115 -5.84 24.88 9.05
C ASN A 115 -5.25 23.50 8.72
N LEU A 116 -5.66 22.92 7.59
CA LEU A 116 -5.25 21.56 7.21
C LEU A 116 -3.73 21.40 7.09
N GLU A 117 -3.05 22.34 6.43
CA GLU A 117 -1.59 22.31 6.23
C GLU A 117 -0.84 22.43 7.55
N GLN A 118 -1.35 23.25 8.48
CA GLN A 118 -0.79 23.36 9.81
C GLN A 118 -1.00 22.07 10.63
N TRP A 119 -2.17 21.42 10.51
CA TRP A 119 -2.37 20.12 11.16
C TRP A 119 -1.47 19.02 10.60
N GLN A 120 -1.19 19.05 9.29
CA GLN A 120 -0.19 18.16 8.67
C GLN A 120 1.18 18.35 9.31
N GLU A 121 1.62 19.60 9.46
CA GLU A 121 2.91 19.89 10.08
C GLU A 121 2.94 19.54 11.57
N ILE A 122 1.85 19.76 12.29
CA ILE A 122 1.72 19.31 13.68
C ILE A 122 1.80 17.78 13.75
N SER A 123 1.12 17.04 12.87
CA SER A 123 1.19 15.57 12.81
C SER A 123 2.62 15.10 12.59
N ARG A 124 3.31 15.68 11.60
CA ARG A 124 4.72 15.36 11.32
C ARG A 124 5.63 15.70 12.49
N SER A 125 5.49 16.87 13.12
CA SER A 125 6.42 17.32 14.17
C SER A 125 6.14 16.73 15.55
N GLN A 126 4.87 16.46 15.88
CA GLN A 126 4.44 16.04 17.22
C GLN A 126 4.17 14.54 17.31
N CYS A 127 3.68 13.91 16.24
CA CYS A 127 3.25 12.51 16.26
C CYS A 127 4.24 11.53 15.62
N THR A 128 5.31 12.01 14.97
CA THR A 128 6.38 11.13 14.45
C THR A 128 7.51 10.89 15.45
N VAL A 129 7.33 11.30 16.71
CA VAL A 129 8.21 10.93 17.82
C VAL A 129 8.34 9.41 17.93
N ASP A 130 9.43 8.93 18.52
CA ASP A 130 9.77 7.51 18.56
C ASP A 130 8.61 6.64 19.11
N VAL A 131 7.90 5.96 18.21
CA VAL A 131 6.78 5.05 18.53
C VAL A 131 7.29 3.66 18.94
N LYS A 132 8.59 3.41 18.81
CA LYS A 132 9.23 2.13 19.17
C LYS A 132 8.95 1.68 20.60
N PRO A 133 8.94 2.53 21.64
CA PRO A 133 8.60 2.10 22.99
C PRO A 133 7.18 1.52 23.09
N TYR A 134 6.25 2.01 22.26
CA TYR A 134 4.89 1.49 22.18
C TYR A 134 4.81 0.18 21.39
N LEU A 135 5.44 0.12 20.21
CA LEU A 135 5.43 -1.05 19.34
C LEU A 135 6.30 -2.21 19.85
N GLY A 136 7.29 -1.93 20.69
CA GLY A 136 8.34 -2.89 21.06
C GLY A 136 9.36 -3.18 19.94
N ARG A 137 9.22 -2.51 18.79
CA ARG A 137 10.05 -2.64 17.59
C ARG A 137 9.94 -1.39 16.73
N ASN A 138 10.79 -1.28 15.71
CA ASN A 138 10.73 -0.14 14.80
C ASN A 138 9.43 -0.16 14.00
N LEU A 139 8.86 1.03 13.75
CA LEU A 139 7.86 1.23 12.71
C LEU A 139 8.53 1.01 11.35
N ASP A 140 7.93 0.19 10.49
CA ASP A 140 8.47 -0.05 9.16
C ASP A 140 8.29 1.20 8.27
N PRO A 141 9.37 1.82 7.76
CA PRO A 141 9.28 3.01 6.93
C PRO A 141 8.59 2.78 5.58
N TYR A 142 8.50 1.51 5.14
CA TYR A 142 7.81 1.11 3.90
C TYR A 142 6.59 0.21 4.19
N GLY A 143 6.19 0.13 5.46
CA GLY A 143 5.09 -0.72 5.91
C GLY A 143 3.71 -0.10 5.72
N LYS A 144 2.69 -0.86 6.08
CA LYS A 144 1.28 -0.44 5.99
C LYS A 144 0.88 0.56 7.07
N LEU A 145 1.55 0.53 8.22
CA LEU A 145 1.21 1.39 9.36
C LEU A 145 1.95 2.72 9.25
N SER A 146 1.23 3.81 9.44
CA SER A 146 1.79 5.16 9.52
C SER A 146 1.24 5.91 10.73
N MET A 147 2.03 6.84 11.24
CA MET A 147 1.61 7.74 12.32
C MET A 147 0.69 8.81 11.77
N ASN A 148 -0.38 9.12 12.49
CA ASN A 148 -1.22 10.28 12.26
C ASN A 148 -1.79 10.79 13.59
N LEU A 149 -2.58 11.86 13.54
CA LEU A 149 -3.23 12.44 14.70
C LEU A 149 -4.76 12.39 14.62
N LEU A 150 -5.38 12.33 15.79
CA LEU A 150 -6.78 12.63 16.01
C LEU A 150 -6.86 13.97 16.76
N ARG A 151 -7.40 15.00 16.09
CA ARG A 151 -7.45 16.39 16.58
C ARG A 151 -8.79 16.77 17.22
N PRO A 152 -8.80 17.74 18.16
CA PRO A 152 -10.03 18.29 18.71
C PRO A 152 -10.98 18.84 17.64
N THR A 153 -12.28 18.76 17.91
CA THR A 153 -13.31 19.48 17.14
C THR A 153 -13.23 20.99 17.35
N PRO A 154 -13.84 21.81 16.46
CA PRO A 154 -13.95 23.25 16.67
C PRO A 154 -14.55 23.64 18.03
N ALA A 155 -15.55 22.90 18.54
CA ALA A 155 -16.08 23.15 19.88
C ALA A 155 -15.09 22.79 20.99
N GLN A 156 -14.48 21.60 20.94
CA GLN A 156 -13.45 21.22 21.92
C GLN A 156 -12.28 22.22 21.91
N TRP A 157 -11.87 22.68 20.72
CA TRP A 157 -10.85 23.72 20.57
C TRP A 157 -11.29 25.05 21.20
N ALA A 158 -12.54 25.48 20.98
CA ALA A 158 -13.11 26.69 21.58
C ALA A 158 -13.18 26.59 23.11
N ASP A 159 -13.44 25.39 23.63
CA ASP A 159 -13.45 25.07 25.07
C ASP A 159 -12.03 24.92 25.66
N GLY A 160 -10.99 25.08 24.83
CA GLY A 160 -9.59 25.09 25.26
C GLY A 160 -8.85 23.75 25.15
N ASP A 161 -9.46 22.71 24.54
CA ASP A 161 -8.77 21.43 24.30
C ASP A 161 -7.62 21.62 23.30
N ARG A 162 -6.42 21.21 23.72
CA ARG A 162 -5.18 21.23 22.95
C ARG A 162 -4.48 19.88 22.97
N GLN A 163 -5.18 18.83 23.41
CA GLN A 163 -4.66 17.47 23.43
C GLN A 163 -4.92 16.76 22.11
N LEU A 164 -3.84 16.27 21.53
CA LEU A 164 -3.82 15.47 20.31
C LEU A 164 -3.59 14.02 20.66
N ARG A 165 -4.27 13.11 19.97
CA ARG A 165 -4.07 11.68 20.15
C ARG A 165 -3.31 11.22 18.93
N CYS A 166 -2.02 10.97 19.09
CA CYS A 166 -1.20 10.39 18.05
C CYS A 166 -1.47 8.88 18.00
N GLY A 167 -1.46 8.32 16.82
CA GLY A 167 -1.76 6.91 16.66
C GLY A 167 -1.40 6.35 15.31
N LEU A 168 -1.47 5.03 15.23
CA LEU A 168 -1.16 4.25 14.04
C LEU A 168 -2.43 4.00 13.24
N GLN A 169 -2.31 4.12 11.93
CA GLN A 169 -3.36 3.83 10.97
C GLN A 169 -2.78 3.18 9.72
N TRP A 170 -3.63 2.58 8.89
CA TRP A 170 -3.26 2.15 7.55
C TRP A 170 -4.02 2.98 6.53
N ALA A 171 -3.30 3.74 5.70
CA ALA A 171 -3.85 4.40 4.53
C ALA A 171 -3.39 3.64 3.28
N GLY A 172 -4.32 3.33 2.38
CA GLY A 172 -3.94 2.85 1.04
C GLY A 172 -3.42 4.00 0.18
N GLN A 173 -2.93 3.69 -1.02
CA GLN A 173 -2.32 4.70 -1.90
C GLN A 173 -3.30 5.75 -2.45
N GLY A 174 -4.60 5.49 -2.40
CA GLY A 174 -5.60 6.52 -2.73
C GLY A 174 -5.92 7.43 -1.55
N GLY A 175 -5.30 7.21 -0.38
CA GLY A 175 -5.51 7.97 0.84
C GLY A 175 -6.71 7.51 1.66
N LYS A 176 -7.47 6.51 1.23
CA LYS A 176 -8.54 5.94 2.06
C LYS A 176 -7.92 5.14 3.21
N LEU A 177 -8.44 5.37 4.41
CA LEU A 177 -8.10 4.54 5.57
C LEU A 177 -8.65 3.13 5.41
N GLN A 178 -7.82 2.19 5.78
CA GLN A 178 -8.05 0.76 5.66
C GLN A 178 -8.27 0.17 7.03
N PRO A 179 -9.26 -0.73 7.18
CA PRO A 179 -9.46 -1.42 8.43
C PRO A 179 -8.28 -2.33 8.76
N THR A 180 -7.83 -2.26 10.01
CA THR A 180 -6.89 -3.21 10.61
C THR A 180 -7.58 -4.04 11.68
N LYS A 181 -6.94 -5.14 12.09
CA LYS A 181 -7.39 -6.02 13.17
C LYS A 181 -6.20 -6.47 14.01
N GLY A 182 -6.44 -6.58 15.32
CA GLY A 182 -5.42 -6.89 16.32
C GLY A 182 -4.64 -5.65 16.79
N PRO A 183 -3.96 -5.70 17.95
CA PRO A 183 -3.12 -4.60 18.41
C PRO A 183 -1.92 -4.35 17.47
N ALA A 184 -1.58 -3.10 17.19
CA ALA A 184 -0.53 -2.71 16.23
C ALA A 184 0.84 -3.32 16.56
N LYS A 185 1.18 -3.47 17.86
CA LYS A 185 2.42 -4.13 18.30
C LYS A 185 2.51 -5.60 17.86
N GLU A 186 1.38 -6.26 17.62
CA GLU A 186 1.26 -7.68 17.25
C GLU A 186 1.03 -7.88 15.75
N GLN A 187 0.65 -6.82 15.01
CA GLN A 187 0.32 -6.93 13.58
C GLN A 187 1.57 -7.00 12.69
N ASP A 188 1.58 -7.84 11.66
CA ASP A 188 2.59 -7.72 10.59
C ASP A 188 2.49 -6.32 9.93
N GLN A 189 3.64 -5.68 9.72
CA GLN A 189 3.69 -4.31 9.18
C GLN A 189 3.82 -4.28 7.66
N SER A 190 3.94 -5.42 6.98
CA SER A 190 4.11 -5.45 5.52
C SER A 190 2.91 -4.82 4.84
N ALA A 191 3.17 -3.94 3.86
CA ALA A 191 2.15 -3.36 2.99
C ALA A 191 1.68 -4.39 1.96
N VAL A 192 0.87 -5.35 2.41
CA VAL A 192 0.30 -6.41 1.58
C VAL A 192 -1.22 -6.42 1.66
N TRP A 193 -1.83 -6.89 0.59
CA TRP A 193 -3.26 -7.11 0.45
C TRP A 193 -3.56 -8.60 0.31
N GLU A 194 -4.80 -8.98 0.56
CA GLU A 194 -5.23 -10.37 0.43
C GLU A 194 -5.39 -10.77 -1.05
N PRO A 195 -5.11 -12.04 -1.42
CA PRO A 195 -5.42 -12.57 -2.75
C PRO A 195 -6.89 -12.36 -3.15
N GLY A 196 -7.13 -11.91 -4.37
CA GLY A 196 -8.44 -11.48 -4.87
C GLY A 196 -8.70 -9.98 -4.75
N THR A 197 -7.80 -9.21 -4.12
CA THR A 197 -7.94 -7.76 -4.05
C THR A 197 -7.53 -7.12 -5.38
N CYS A 198 -8.40 -6.28 -5.95
CA CYS A 198 -8.06 -5.40 -7.07
C CYS A 198 -7.78 -3.99 -6.57
N LEU A 199 -6.74 -3.33 -7.11
CA LEU A 199 -6.32 -1.99 -6.71
C LEU A 199 -6.66 -0.99 -7.80
N ALA A 200 -7.31 0.12 -7.45
CA ALA A 200 -7.73 1.14 -8.40
C ALA A 200 -6.58 1.64 -9.28
N LEU A 201 -6.88 2.12 -10.49
CA LEU A 201 -5.91 2.82 -11.33
C LEU A 201 -5.95 4.31 -10.98
N LEU A 202 -4.83 4.86 -10.51
CA LEU A 202 -4.68 6.27 -10.13
C LEU A 202 -3.43 6.85 -10.77
N ASN A 203 -3.59 7.78 -11.73
CA ASN A 203 -2.48 8.44 -12.43
C ASN A 203 -1.44 7.47 -13.02
N ASN A 204 -1.90 6.42 -13.71
CA ASN A 204 -1.05 5.32 -14.24
C ASN A 204 -0.27 4.54 -13.15
N SER A 205 -0.67 4.68 -11.89
CA SER A 205 -0.22 3.91 -10.73
C SER A 205 -1.40 3.21 -10.07
N PHE A 206 -1.20 2.64 -8.89
CA PHE A 206 -2.24 1.95 -8.13
C PHE A 206 -2.77 2.81 -6.98
N GLY A 207 -4.06 2.66 -6.68
CA GLY A 207 -4.75 3.30 -5.58
C GLY A 207 -5.28 2.29 -4.57
N ASP A 208 -6.36 2.68 -3.89
CA ASP A 208 -7.04 1.84 -2.89
C ASP A 208 -7.77 0.64 -3.52
N PRO A 209 -8.16 -0.36 -2.70
CA PRO A 209 -8.99 -1.47 -3.16
C PRO A 209 -10.27 -1.02 -3.87
N ILE A 210 -10.59 -1.70 -4.96
CA ILE A 210 -11.77 -1.47 -5.80
C ILE A 210 -12.38 -2.82 -6.23
N ASP A 211 -13.63 -2.80 -6.67
CA ASP A 211 -14.25 -3.97 -7.30
C ASP A 211 -13.50 -4.33 -8.61
N CYS A 212 -13.09 -5.59 -8.75
CA CYS A 212 -12.39 -6.10 -9.92
C CYS A 212 -13.19 -5.96 -11.23
N ALA A 213 -14.53 -5.83 -11.16
CA ALA A 213 -15.36 -5.54 -12.32
C ALA A 213 -15.16 -4.11 -12.85
N GLN A 214 -14.57 -3.21 -12.05
CA GLN A 214 -14.18 -1.88 -12.48
C GLN A 214 -12.77 -1.87 -13.07
N ALA A 215 -12.44 -0.83 -13.83
CA ALA A 215 -11.09 -0.63 -14.34
C ALA A 215 -10.09 -0.46 -13.18
N HIS A 216 -9.09 -1.33 -13.11
CA HIS A 216 -8.12 -1.39 -12.02
C HIS A 216 -6.69 -1.60 -12.56
N SER A 217 -5.69 -1.43 -11.71
CA SER A 217 -4.28 -1.46 -12.07
C SER A 217 -3.61 -2.80 -11.77
N TYR A 218 -3.84 -3.33 -10.57
CA TYR A 218 -3.35 -4.63 -10.12
C TYR A 218 -4.49 -5.51 -9.63
N GLU A 219 -4.36 -6.81 -9.85
CA GLU A 219 -5.04 -7.83 -9.03
C GLU A 219 -3.98 -8.62 -8.26
N ILE A 220 -4.21 -8.78 -6.96
CA ILE A 220 -3.33 -9.55 -6.07
C ILE A 220 -3.74 -11.01 -6.15
N PHE A 221 -2.82 -11.91 -6.47
CA PHE A 221 -3.13 -13.34 -6.61
C PHE A 221 -2.46 -14.22 -5.56
N ALA A 222 -1.43 -13.73 -4.87
CA ALA A 222 -0.81 -14.43 -3.76
C ALA A 222 -0.15 -13.46 -2.77
N THR A 223 -0.05 -13.92 -1.52
CA THR A 223 0.78 -13.32 -0.48
C THR A 223 1.76 -14.39 0.00
N LEU A 224 3.06 -14.11 -0.11
CA LEU A 224 4.12 -15.04 0.27
C LEU A 224 4.91 -14.47 1.43
N ASP A 225 5.38 -15.33 2.34
CA ASP A 225 6.29 -14.95 3.41
C ASP A 225 7.73 -15.32 3.03
N LEU A 226 8.61 -14.33 2.88
CA LEU A 226 10.03 -14.53 2.58
C LEU A 226 10.71 -15.41 3.63
N LYS A 227 10.25 -15.39 4.89
CA LYS A 227 10.79 -16.25 5.94
C LYS A 227 10.52 -17.73 5.68
N THR A 228 9.61 -18.12 4.79
CA THR A 228 9.43 -19.55 4.44
C THR A 228 10.71 -20.13 3.83
N LYS A 229 11.43 -19.32 3.04
CA LYS A 229 12.69 -19.69 2.39
C LYS A 229 13.92 -19.19 3.13
N PHE A 230 13.93 -17.92 3.55
CA PHE A 230 15.10 -17.24 4.09
C PHE A 230 15.05 -17.23 5.62
N LYS A 231 15.66 -18.24 6.25
CA LYS A 231 15.66 -18.43 7.71
C LYS A 231 16.84 -17.76 8.43
N ASP A 232 17.94 -17.53 7.70
CA ASP A 232 19.22 -17.11 8.28
C ASP A 232 19.40 -15.58 8.35
N GLY A 233 18.40 -14.81 7.93
CA GLY A 233 18.41 -13.34 7.96
C GLY A 233 17.86 -12.72 6.69
N TYR A 234 18.13 -11.42 6.53
CA TYR A 234 17.68 -10.64 5.38
C TYR A 234 18.28 -11.19 4.07
N PRO A 235 17.45 -11.61 3.10
CA PRO A 235 17.92 -11.96 1.75
C PRO A 235 18.17 -10.70 0.91
N SER A 236 19.23 -10.69 0.12
CA SER A 236 19.45 -9.61 -0.85
C SER A 236 18.27 -9.53 -1.83
N GLN A 237 17.99 -8.35 -2.39
CA GLN A 237 16.90 -8.20 -3.36
C GLN A 237 17.06 -9.13 -4.58
N GLU A 238 18.29 -9.46 -4.99
CA GLU A 238 18.54 -10.45 -6.06
C GLU A 238 18.10 -11.86 -5.65
N GLN A 239 18.38 -12.27 -4.42
CA GLN A 239 17.92 -13.56 -3.87
C GLN A 239 16.40 -13.60 -3.76
N GLN A 240 15.79 -12.51 -3.29
CA GLN A 240 14.33 -12.37 -3.24
C GLN A 240 13.72 -12.50 -4.63
N ASN A 241 14.20 -11.73 -5.61
CA ASN A 241 13.70 -11.77 -6.99
C ASN A 241 13.82 -13.16 -7.61
N THR A 242 14.95 -13.84 -7.43
CA THR A 242 15.16 -15.20 -7.96
C THR A 242 14.15 -16.19 -7.41
N TRP A 243 13.85 -16.11 -6.11
CA TRP A 243 12.88 -16.98 -5.47
C TRP A 243 11.44 -16.62 -5.87
N LEU A 244 11.09 -15.33 -5.80
CA LEU A 244 9.75 -14.83 -6.11
C LEU A 244 9.36 -15.02 -7.57
N ASP A 245 10.29 -14.93 -8.52
CA ASP A 245 10.04 -15.26 -9.93
C ASP A 245 9.47 -16.67 -10.10
N THR A 246 10.00 -17.64 -9.35
CA THR A 246 9.51 -19.02 -9.38
C THR A 246 8.17 -19.14 -8.66
N GLU A 247 8.09 -18.72 -7.40
CA GLU A 247 6.89 -18.95 -6.57
C GLU A 247 5.68 -18.16 -7.07
N CYS A 248 5.87 -16.90 -7.47
CA CYS A 248 4.79 -16.09 -8.02
C CYS A 248 4.35 -16.60 -9.41
N SER A 249 5.25 -17.15 -10.22
CA SER A 249 4.86 -17.78 -11.50
C SER A 249 3.99 -19.01 -11.28
N THR A 250 4.35 -19.87 -10.32
CA THR A 250 3.54 -21.02 -9.92
C THR A 250 2.19 -20.58 -9.38
N ALA A 251 2.16 -19.63 -8.44
CA ALA A 251 0.93 -19.12 -7.86
C ALA A 251 0.01 -18.46 -8.91
N ALA A 252 0.58 -17.78 -9.92
CA ALA A 252 -0.19 -17.20 -11.01
C ALA A 252 -0.89 -18.27 -11.87
N GLN A 253 -0.22 -19.38 -12.16
CA GLN A 253 -0.81 -20.50 -12.88
C GLN A 253 -1.96 -21.14 -12.09
N GLU A 254 -1.76 -21.39 -10.81
CA GLU A 254 -2.79 -21.95 -9.92
C GLU A 254 -4.00 -21.00 -9.80
N TYR A 255 -3.75 -19.72 -9.52
CA TYR A 255 -4.80 -18.73 -9.33
C TYR A 255 -5.64 -18.51 -10.59
N SER A 256 -5.00 -18.51 -11.77
CA SER A 256 -5.67 -18.25 -13.06
C SER A 256 -6.22 -19.49 -13.76
N GLY A 257 -6.02 -20.68 -13.19
CA GLY A 257 -6.40 -21.93 -13.85
C GLY A 257 -5.59 -22.21 -15.13
N ASN A 258 -4.31 -21.87 -15.12
CA ASN A 258 -3.37 -22.00 -16.25
C ASN A 258 -3.72 -21.13 -17.46
N ALA A 259 -4.29 -19.94 -17.24
CA ALA A 259 -4.55 -19.01 -18.33
C ALA A 259 -3.23 -18.47 -18.93
N ASP A 260 -3.21 -18.27 -20.25
CA ASP A 260 -2.10 -17.57 -20.91
C ASP A 260 -2.23 -16.05 -20.67
N LEU A 261 -1.62 -15.58 -19.58
CA LEU A 261 -1.62 -14.17 -19.19
C LEU A 261 -0.93 -13.28 -20.24
N ALA A 262 0.12 -13.78 -20.91
CA ALA A 262 0.83 -13.04 -21.94
C ALA A 262 -0.04 -12.83 -23.19
N ALA A 263 -0.81 -13.84 -23.61
CA ALA A 263 -1.80 -13.69 -24.69
C ALA A 263 -2.89 -12.65 -24.35
N LYS A 264 -3.19 -12.46 -23.06
CA LYS A 264 -4.07 -11.40 -22.55
C LYS A 264 -3.38 -10.04 -22.37
N LYS A 265 -2.11 -9.92 -22.75
CA LYS A 265 -1.26 -8.73 -22.55
C LYS A 265 -1.09 -8.33 -21.07
N LEU A 266 -1.13 -9.33 -20.19
CA LEU A 266 -0.90 -9.16 -18.76
C LEU A 266 0.51 -9.61 -18.40
N ILE A 267 1.08 -8.95 -17.40
CA ILE A 267 2.34 -9.28 -16.78
C ILE A 267 2.11 -9.65 -15.32
N ILE A 268 3.00 -10.48 -14.76
CA ILE A 268 3.10 -10.67 -13.32
C ILE A 268 4.27 -9.85 -12.78
N SER A 269 4.13 -9.39 -11.54
CA SER A 269 5.18 -8.77 -10.77
C SER A 269 5.00 -9.09 -9.29
N TRP A 270 5.97 -8.71 -8.47
CA TRP A 270 5.95 -8.95 -7.03
C TRP A 270 6.63 -7.80 -6.29
N ASP A 271 6.31 -7.68 -5.01
CA ASP A 271 7.05 -6.80 -4.12
C ASP A 271 8.36 -7.44 -3.68
N VAL A 272 9.32 -6.61 -3.31
CA VAL A 272 10.50 -7.00 -2.54
C VAL A 272 10.48 -6.30 -1.17
N ARG A 273 11.28 -6.79 -0.24
CA ARG A 273 11.47 -6.14 1.07
C ARG A 273 12.85 -5.51 1.14
N GLU A 274 12.86 -4.28 1.63
CA GLU A 274 14.09 -3.60 2.01
C GLU A 274 14.59 -4.12 3.36
N GLN A 275 15.87 -3.88 3.64
CA GLN A 275 16.48 -4.32 4.90
C GLN A 275 15.78 -3.68 6.10
N GLU A 276 15.41 -2.40 6.00
CA GLU A 276 14.70 -1.65 7.03
C GLU A 276 13.33 -2.26 7.35
N SER A 277 12.60 -2.71 6.34
CA SER A 277 11.33 -3.41 6.51
C SER A 277 11.52 -4.78 7.17
N TRP A 278 12.55 -5.51 6.77
CA TRP A 278 12.90 -6.80 7.37
C TRP A 278 13.25 -6.66 8.86
N ASP A 279 14.04 -5.64 9.20
CA ASP A 279 14.45 -5.33 10.57
C ASP A 279 13.26 -4.86 11.43
N ALA A 280 12.25 -4.23 10.82
CA ALA A 280 10.95 -3.93 11.45
C ALA A 280 10.01 -5.16 11.55
N GLY A 281 10.40 -6.29 10.95
CA GLY A 281 9.72 -7.57 11.01
C GLY A 281 8.78 -7.86 9.84
N SER A 282 8.66 -6.97 8.85
CA SER A 282 7.83 -7.14 7.66
C SER A 282 8.49 -8.09 6.66
N THR A 283 7.87 -9.26 6.46
CA THR A 283 8.42 -10.30 5.57
C THR A 283 7.45 -10.81 4.52
N LEU A 284 6.20 -10.30 4.53
CA LEU A 284 5.18 -10.67 3.56
C LEU A 284 5.32 -9.83 2.29
N VAL A 285 5.15 -10.43 1.12
CA VAL A 285 5.13 -9.76 -0.19
C VAL A 285 3.88 -10.14 -0.97
N ASN A 286 3.37 -9.24 -1.82
CA ASN A 286 2.34 -9.61 -2.78
C ASN A 286 2.95 -10.05 -4.11
N CYS A 287 2.36 -11.10 -4.70
CA CYS A 287 2.44 -11.38 -6.12
C CYS A 287 1.18 -10.83 -6.80
N LYS A 288 1.35 -10.13 -7.92
CA LYS A 288 0.29 -9.34 -8.56
C LYS A 288 0.36 -9.40 -10.08
N VAL A 289 -0.79 -9.26 -10.71
CA VAL A 289 -0.94 -9.22 -12.17
C VAL A 289 -1.40 -7.82 -12.59
N ALA A 290 -0.90 -7.33 -13.72
CA ALA A 290 -1.25 -6.03 -14.28
C ALA A 290 -1.15 -6.00 -15.80
N ALA A 291 -1.67 -4.93 -16.40
CA ALA A 291 -1.27 -4.48 -17.73
C ALA A 291 -0.37 -3.24 -17.60
N VAL A 292 0.50 -3.02 -18.57
CA VAL A 292 1.36 -1.83 -18.66
C VAL A 292 1.02 -1.01 -19.90
N LEU A 293 1.27 0.30 -19.82
CA LEU A 293 1.12 1.20 -20.96
C LEU A 293 2.10 0.82 -22.09
N PRO A 294 1.80 1.16 -23.37
CA PRO A 294 2.66 0.82 -24.50
C PRO A 294 4.09 1.35 -24.40
N ASP A 295 4.31 2.43 -23.66
CA ASP A 295 5.62 3.04 -23.42
C ASP A 295 6.34 2.48 -22.18
N ASN A 296 5.71 1.54 -21.48
CA ASN A 296 6.15 0.94 -20.21
C ASN A 296 6.39 1.95 -19.08
N LYS A 297 5.75 3.13 -19.11
CA LYS A 297 5.92 4.18 -18.08
C LYS A 297 4.84 4.19 -17.01
N GLY A 298 3.94 3.21 -17.02
CA GLY A 298 2.90 3.09 -16.01
C GLY A 298 1.97 1.92 -16.26
N LEU A 299 1.00 1.78 -15.38
CA LEU A 299 -0.01 0.74 -15.40
C LEU A 299 -1.14 1.13 -16.36
N ALA A 300 -1.63 0.14 -17.10
CA ALA A 300 -2.79 0.25 -17.96
C ALA A 300 -4.02 -0.36 -17.28
N PRO A 301 -5.23 0.09 -17.60
CA PRO A 301 -6.45 -0.45 -17.01
C PRO A 301 -6.68 -1.90 -17.42
N VAL A 302 -7.04 -2.73 -16.45
CA VAL A 302 -7.56 -4.09 -16.60
C VAL A 302 -9.00 -4.12 -16.07
N THR A 303 -9.85 -4.98 -16.63
CA THR A 303 -11.23 -5.19 -16.17
C THR A 303 -11.49 -6.68 -15.99
N GLY A 304 -12.19 -7.02 -14.91
CA GLY A 304 -12.48 -8.41 -14.54
C GLY A 304 -11.30 -9.05 -13.80
N SER A 305 -11.60 -10.12 -13.05
CA SER A 305 -10.60 -10.89 -12.33
C SER A 305 -9.98 -11.97 -13.22
N VAL A 306 -8.68 -12.25 -13.02
CA VAL A 306 -8.00 -13.39 -13.64
C VAL A 306 -8.20 -14.69 -12.86
N LYS A 307 -8.87 -14.65 -11.70
CA LYS A 307 -9.11 -15.81 -10.86
C LYS A 307 -9.94 -16.87 -11.59
N VAL A 308 -9.54 -18.13 -11.46
CA VAL A 308 -10.34 -19.24 -11.96
C VAL A 308 -11.71 -19.28 -11.27
N GLY A 309 -12.78 -19.46 -12.05
CA GLY A 309 -14.13 -19.61 -11.52
C GLY A 309 -14.93 -18.31 -11.30
N THR A 310 -14.36 -17.13 -11.57
CA THR A 310 -15.15 -15.88 -11.68
C THR A 310 -15.65 -15.73 -13.13
N GLY A 311 -16.58 -16.58 -13.53
CA GLY A 311 -17.23 -16.46 -14.82
C GLY A 311 -18.12 -15.21 -14.89
N GLU A 312 -17.58 -14.11 -15.43
CA GLU A 312 -18.30 -13.14 -16.25
C GLU A 312 -17.26 -12.25 -16.96
N SER A 313 -16.95 -12.52 -18.24
CA SER A 313 -16.30 -11.52 -19.10
C SER A 313 -17.41 -10.70 -19.76
N PRO A 314 -17.51 -9.37 -19.55
CA PRO A 314 -18.35 -8.55 -20.41
C PRO A 314 -17.68 -8.50 -21.80
N PRO A 315 -18.45 -8.56 -22.89
CA PRO A 315 -17.88 -8.41 -24.23
C PRO A 315 -17.26 -7.01 -24.39
N PRO A 316 -16.24 -6.86 -25.26
CA PRO A 316 -15.69 -5.54 -25.57
C PRO A 316 -16.81 -4.64 -26.08
N SER A 317 -17.06 -3.54 -25.36
CA SER A 317 -18.06 -2.56 -25.78
C SER A 317 -17.57 -1.80 -27.01
N SER A 318 -18.05 -2.20 -28.18
CA SER A 318 -17.96 -1.39 -29.40
C SER A 318 -18.96 -0.24 -29.30
N SER A 319 -18.47 0.98 -29.10
CA SER A 319 -19.28 2.20 -29.19
C SER A 319 -19.79 2.39 -30.62
N SER A 320 -21.10 2.39 -30.82
CA SER A 320 -21.74 3.02 -31.99
C SER A 320 -22.78 4.03 -31.49
N PRO A 321 -22.79 5.27 -31.99
CA PRO A 321 -23.74 6.30 -31.53
C PRO A 321 -25.17 6.01 -32.01
N PRO A 322 -26.22 6.34 -31.22
CA PRO A 322 -27.59 6.22 -31.68
C PRO A 322 -27.92 7.24 -32.79
N LYS A 323 -28.53 6.76 -33.87
CA LYS A 323 -29.22 7.61 -34.84
C LYS A 323 -30.47 8.21 -34.20
N THR A 324 -30.56 9.52 -34.15
CA THR A 324 -31.79 10.26 -33.82
C THR A 324 -32.73 10.24 -35.02
N GLY A 325 -33.92 9.67 -34.84
CA GLY A 325 -35.04 9.78 -35.77
C GLY A 325 -36.30 10.16 -34.98
N GLY A 326 -36.91 11.28 -35.36
CA GLY A 326 -38.07 11.90 -34.74
C GLY A 326 -38.08 13.39 -35.01
#